data_AF-A0AAW2PMD8-F1
#
_entry.id   AF-A0AAW2PMD8-F1
#
_cell.length_a   1.000
_cell.length_b   1.000
_cell.length_c   1.000
_cell.angle_alpha   90.00
_cell.angle_beta   90.00
_cell.angle_gamma   90.00
#
_symmetry.space_group_name_H-M   'P 1'
#
loop_
_entity.id
_entity.type
_entity.pdbx_description
1 polymer ?
#
loop_
_entity_poly.entity_id
_entity_poly.type
_entity_poly.pdbx_seq_one_letter_code
_entity_poly.pdbx_strand_id
1 'polypeptide(L)'
;MIQYLQQITDLRTKFHHFQIIQIPREENAKADSLSKLASSLEDCRVRHITIHYLSEARTPLAVQPITIGEDWRTPIIKWIEEGLLPENRWEAARLKTRATRFIVQEHILYKKSYTHPLLQCLSTEKGIHILEEIHSGCCGAHAGKRIMANKAFGQDTSDQP
;
A
#
# COMPACT_ATOMS: atom_id res chain seq x y z
N MET A 1 6.23 22.89 -13.13
CA MET A 1 4.92 23.38 -13.61
C MET A 1 4.58 22.87 -15.01
N ILE A 2 5.52 22.82 -15.95
CA ILE A 2 5.32 22.34 -17.33
C ILE A 2 4.89 20.86 -17.41
N GLN A 3 5.46 19.98 -16.59
CA GLN A 3 5.10 18.55 -16.58
C GLN A 3 3.64 18.29 -16.13
N TYR A 4 3.15 19.06 -15.17
CA TYR A 4 1.75 18.98 -14.72
C TYR A 4 0.79 19.46 -15.82
N LEU A 5 1.16 20.52 -16.53
CA LEU A 5 0.39 21.02 -17.66
C LEU A 5 0.27 19.94 -18.75
N GLN A 6 1.38 19.27 -19.10
CA GLN A 6 1.39 18.17 -20.08
C GLN A 6 0.47 17.01 -19.68
N GLN A 7 0.49 16.60 -18.41
CA GLN A 7 -0.40 15.55 -17.93
C GLN A 7 -1.87 15.94 -18.00
N ILE A 8 -2.21 17.18 -17.65
CA ILE A 8 -3.59 17.69 -17.73
C ILE A 8 -4.04 17.75 -19.19
N THR A 9 -3.16 18.16 -20.12
CA THR A 9 -3.49 18.18 -21.56
C THR A 9 -3.69 16.79 -22.14
N ASP A 10 -2.89 15.80 -21.72
CA ASP A 10 -3.06 14.41 -22.15
C ASP A 10 -4.38 13.84 -21.62
N LEU A 11 -4.69 14.08 -20.35
CA LEU A 11 -5.93 13.61 -19.73
C LEU A 11 -7.17 14.29 -20.33
N ARG A 12 -7.06 15.57 -20.71
CA ARG A 12 -8.14 16.31 -21.38
C ARG A 12 -8.67 15.58 -22.61
N THR A 13 -7.80 14.93 -23.39
CA THR A 13 -8.20 14.21 -24.62
C THR A 13 -9.09 13.00 -24.35
N LYS A 14 -9.12 12.50 -23.11
CA LYS A 14 -9.88 11.31 -22.71
C LYS A 14 -11.32 11.61 -22.27
N PHE A 15 -11.70 12.88 -22.17
CA PHE A 15 -13.03 13.28 -21.71
C PHE A 15 -13.79 14.04 -22.81
N HIS A 16 -15.06 13.67 -23.04
CA HIS A 16 -15.94 14.37 -23.98
C HIS A 16 -16.24 15.81 -23.55
N HIS A 17 -16.24 16.08 -22.25
CA HIS A 17 -16.42 17.41 -21.67
C HIS A 17 -15.68 17.50 -20.33
N PHE A 18 -14.99 18.60 -20.08
CA PHE A 18 -14.35 18.89 -18.78
C PHE A 18 -14.33 20.40 -18.54
N GLN A 19 -14.40 20.78 -17.27
CA GLN A 19 -14.31 22.17 -16.82
C GLN A 19 -13.39 22.24 -15.60
N ILE A 20 -12.45 23.18 -15.62
CA ILE A 20 -11.63 23.52 -14.46
C ILE A 20 -12.16 24.82 -13.90
N ILE A 21 -12.62 24.79 -12.66
CA ILE A 21 -13.08 25.98 -11.94
C ILE A 21 -12.02 26.31 -10.91
N GLN A 22 -11.41 27.49 -11.03
CA GLN A 22 -10.50 27.99 -10.02
C GLN A 22 -11.32 28.69 -8.94
N ILE A 23 -11.32 28.13 -7.73
CA ILE A 23 -11.98 28.74 -6.57
C ILE A 23 -10.97 29.71 -5.92
N PRO A 24 -11.31 31.01 -5.76
CA PRO A 24 -10.46 31.96 -5.05
C PRO A 24 -10.14 31.47 -3.64
N ARG A 25 -8.93 31.76 -3.16
CA ARG A 25 -8.47 31.27 -1.86
C ARG A 25 -9.38 31.74 -0.71
N GLU A 26 -9.95 32.93 -0.82
CA GLU A 26 -10.88 33.51 0.15
C GLU A 26 -12.19 32.70 0.26
N GLU A 27 -12.62 32.04 -0.81
CA GLU A 27 -13.82 31.20 -0.85
C GLU A 27 -13.55 29.74 -0.45
N ASN A 28 -12.28 29.37 -0.27
CA ASN A 28 -11.87 28.02 0.12
C ASN A 28 -11.93 27.75 1.63
N ALA A 29 -12.50 28.67 2.41
CA ALA A 29 -12.53 28.60 3.87
C ALA A 29 -13.14 27.29 4.41
N LYS A 30 -14.14 26.72 3.73
CA LYS A 30 -14.75 25.42 4.10
C LYS A 30 -13.76 24.27 3.95
N ALA A 31 -13.07 24.16 2.82
CA ALA A 31 -12.07 23.11 2.61
C ALA A 31 -10.88 23.28 3.56
N ASP A 32 -10.44 24.52 3.79
CA ASP A 32 -9.39 24.83 4.77
C ASP A 32 -9.82 24.46 6.20
N SER A 33 -11.08 24.66 6.57
CA SER A 33 -11.63 24.26 7.88
C SER A 33 -11.63 22.73 8.05
N LEU A 34 -12.01 21.99 7.01
CA LEU A 34 -11.97 20.53 7.00
C LEU A 34 -10.54 20.00 7.05
N SER A 35 -9.62 20.61 6.31
CA SER A 35 -8.20 20.27 6.34
C SER A 35 -7.59 20.54 7.72
N LYS A 36 -7.91 21.68 8.35
CA LYS A 36 -7.49 21.98 9.73
C LYS A 36 -8.09 21.01 10.74
N LEU A 37 -9.35 20.62 10.58
CA LEU A 37 -9.97 19.58 11.42
C LEU A 37 -9.22 18.26 11.28
N ALA A 38 -8.93 17.83 10.05
CA ALA A 38 -8.14 16.63 9.76
C ALA A 38 -6.73 16.69 10.39
N SER A 39 -6.00 17.80 10.23
CA SER A 39 -4.69 17.97 10.88
C SER A 39 -4.79 18.05 12.41
N SER A 40 -5.91 18.54 12.95
CA SER A 40 -6.12 18.60 14.41
C SER A 40 -6.52 17.25 15.03
N LEU A 41 -6.93 16.29 14.20
CA LEU A 41 -7.23 14.90 14.59
C LEU A 41 -5.95 14.05 14.73
N GLU A 42 -4.78 14.58 14.35
CA GLU A 42 -3.48 13.93 14.50
C GLU A 42 -2.95 13.95 15.95
N ASP A 43 -3.58 14.72 16.82
CA ASP A 43 -3.33 14.68 18.25
C ASP A 43 -4.24 13.62 18.87
N CYS A 44 -3.69 12.65 19.63
CA CYS A 44 -4.36 11.43 20.14
C CYS A 44 -5.46 11.69 21.19
N ARG A 45 -6.17 12.81 21.11
CA ARG A 45 -7.31 13.16 21.95
C ARG A 45 -8.58 12.76 21.22
N VAL A 46 -9.32 11.81 21.80
CA VAL A 46 -10.66 11.46 21.32
C VAL A 46 -11.55 12.71 21.39
N ARG A 47 -11.93 13.25 20.24
CA ARG A 47 -12.90 14.35 20.10
C ARG A 47 -14.15 13.79 19.45
N HIS A 48 -15.31 14.08 20.04
CA HIS A 48 -16.60 13.70 19.47
C HIS A 48 -16.95 14.69 18.35
N ILE A 49 -16.80 14.26 17.09
CA ILE A 49 -17.18 15.07 15.92
C ILE A 49 -18.52 14.57 15.40
N THR A 50 -19.54 15.40 15.50
CA THR A 50 -20.86 15.09 14.93
C THR A 50 -20.82 15.40 13.43
N ILE A 51 -20.74 14.35 12.60
CA ILE A 51 -20.85 14.48 11.14
C ILE A 51 -22.33 14.37 10.77
N HIS A 52 -22.90 15.45 10.24
CA HIS A 52 -24.23 15.40 9.63
C HIS A 52 -24.12 14.81 8.22
N TYR A 53 -24.60 13.59 8.04
CA TYR A 53 -24.73 12.99 6.71
C TYR A 53 -25.92 13.61 5.99
N LEU A 54 -25.68 14.09 4.76
CA LEU A 54 -26.77 14.41 3.83
C LEU A 54 -27.39 13.09 3.38
N SER A 55 -28.73 13.02 3.38
CA SER A 55 -29.52 11.79 3.13
C SER A 55 -29.29 11.14 1.76
N GLU A 56 -28.58 11.81 0.85
CA GLU A 56 -28.26 11.31 -0.48
C GLU A 56 -26.77 11.00 -0.55
N ALA A 57 -26.40 9.79 -0.13
CA ALA A 57 -25.08 9.25 -0.39
C ALA A 57 -24.90 9.09 -1.91
N ARG A 58 -23.98 9.85 -2.49
CA ARG A 58 -23.47 9.52 -3.83
C ARG A 58 -22.83 8.15 -3.72
N THR A 59 -23.33 7.19 -4.51
CA THR A 59 -22.84 5.82 -4.54
C THR A 59 -21.31 5.81 -4.63
N PRO A 60 -20.60 5.11 -3.71
CA PRO A 60 -19.17 4.95 -3.87
C PRO A 60 -18.93 4.23 -5.20
N LEU A 61 -18.15 4.86 -6.09
CA LEU A 61 -17.67 4.22 -7.31
C LEU A 61 -17.05 2.88 -6.91
N ALA A 62 -17.49 1.80 -7.56
CA ALA A 62 -17.00 0.45 -7.29
C ALA A 62 -15.47 0.43 -7.31
N VAL A 63 -14.87 0.26 -6.13
CA VAL A 63 -13.43 0.01 -6.00
C VAL A 63 -13.20 -1.35 -6.62
N GLN A 64 -12.39 -1.41 -7.69
CA GLN A 64 -12.08 -2.70 -8.30
C GLN A 64 -11.29 -3.54 -7.28
N PRO A 65 -11.73 -4.78 -6.98
CA PRO A 65 -10.96 -5.67 -6.15
C PRO A 65 -9.65 -5.98 -6.86
N ILE A 66 -8.53 -5.86 -6.13
CA ILE A 66 -7.23 -6.36 -6.60
C ILE A 66 -7.38 -7.88 -6.68
N THR A 67 -7.42 -8.43 -7.89
CA THR A 67 -7.42 -9.88 -8.11
C THR A 67 -6.15 -10.44 -7.49
N ILE A 68 -6.29 -11.20 -6.41
CA ILE A 68 -5.17 -11.87 -5.75
C ILE A 68 -4.70 -12.96 -6.70
N GLY A 69 -3.69 -12.65 -7.51
CA GLY A 69 -3.00 -13.63 -8.35
C GLY A 69 -2.27 -14.67 -7.49
N GLU A 70 -1.66 -15.64 -8.17
CA GLU A 70 -0.80 -16.67 -7.56
C GLU A 70 0.23 -16.04 -6.59
N ASP A 71 0.37 -16.61 -5.38
CA ASP A 71 1.28 -16.09 -4.35
C ASP A 71 2.71 -15.98 -4.91
N TRP A 72 3.27 -14.78 -4.86
CA TRP A 72 4.58 -14.45 -5.42
C TRP A 72 5.72 -15.29 -4.86
N ARG A 73 5.54 -15.87 -3.66
CA ARG A 73 6.50 -16.75 -2.96
C ARG A 73 6.60 -18.12 -3.61
N THR A 74 5.50 -18.66 -4.14
CA THR A 74 5.39 -20.02 -4.69
C THR A 74 6.51 -20.39 -5.67
N PRO A 75 6.80 -19.60 -6.73
CA PRO A 75 7.88 -19.94 -7.66
C PRO A 75 9.26 -19.90 -7.02
N ILE A 76 9.47 -19.11 -5.95
CA ILE A 76 10.75 -19.05 -5.24
C ILE A 76 10.94 -20.28 -4.36
N ILE A 77 9.89 -20.68 -3.64
CA ILE A 77 9.90 -21.87 -2.78
C ILE A 77 10.14 -23.13 -3.62
N LYS A 78 9.37 -23.33 -4.69
CA LYS A 78 9.53 -24.46 -5.62
C LYS A 78 10.94 -24.54 -6.23
N TRP A 79 11.55 -23.40 -6.56
CA TRP A 79 12.92 -23.39 -7.04
C TRP A 79 13.94 -23.79 -5.95
N ILE A 80 13.78 -23.31 -4.72
CA ILE A 80 14.73 -23.57 -3.63
C ILE A 80 14.59 -25.01 -3.10
N GLU A 81 13.38 -25.52 -2.97
CA GLU A 81 13.11 -26.86 -2.41
C GLU A 81 13.14 -27.97 -3.47
N GLU A 82 12.52 -27.74 -4.64
CA GLU A 82 12.30 -28.77 -5.66
C GLU A 82 13.20 -28.58 -6.91
N GLY A 83 13.89 -27.45 -7.04
CA GLY A 83 14.71 -27.15 -8.21
C GLY A 83 13.92 -26.84 -9.49
N LEU A 84 12.61 -26.59 -9.38
CA LEU A 84 11.75 -26.32 -10.53
C LEU A 84 11.98 -24.92 -11.12
N LEU A 85 12.08 -24.86 -12.45
CA LEU A 85 12.25 -23.62 -13.21
C LEU A 85 11.18 -23.49 -14.30
N PRO A 86 10.79 -22.25 -14.66
CA PRO A 86 10.02 -22.00 -15.88
C PRO A 86 10.77 -22.49 -17.12
N GLU A 87 10.03 -22.94 -18.14
CA GLU A 87 10.60 -23.32 -19.44
C GLU A 87 11.28 -22.13 -20.14
N ASN A 88 10.73 -20.93 -19.94
CA ASN A 88 11.30 -19.72 -20.51
C ASN A 88 12.65 -19.39 -19.85
N ARG A 89 13.72 -19.47 -20.64
CA ARG A 89 15.10 -19.17 -20.21
C ARG A 89 15.26 -17.82 -19.49
N TRP A 90 14.50 -16.81 -19.90
CA TRP A 90 14.58 -15.46 -19.32
C TRP A 90 13.93 -15.41 -17.94
N GLU A 91 12.78 -16.07 -17.80
CA GLU A 91 12.07 -16.17 -16.53
C GLU A 91 12.85 -17.03 -15.53
N ALA A 92 13.45 -18.14 -16.01
CA ALA A 92 14.33 -18.97 -15.20
C ALA A 92 15.55 -18.19 -14.69
N ALA A 93 16.23 -17.41 -15.55
CA ALA A 93 17.36 -16.58 -15.14
C ALA A 93 16.95 -15.49 -14.13
N ARG A 94 15.82 -14.84 -14.36
CA ARG A 94 15.24 -13.84 -13.45
C ARG A 94 14.88 -14.46 -12.10
N LEU A 95 14.27 -15.64 -12.09
CA LEU A 95 13.90 -16.36 -10.89
C LEU A 95 15.13 -16.76 -10.07
N LYS A 96 16.15 -17.36 -10.72
CA LYS A 96 17.43 -17.70 -10.09
C LYS A 96 18.06 -16.50 -9.40
N THR A 97 18.17 -15.39 -10.13
CA THR A 97 18.74 -14.14 -9.61
C THR A 97 17.95 -13.64 -8.40
N ARG A 98 16.61 -13.65 -8.49
CA ARG A 98 15.73 -13.23 -7.39
C ARG A 98 15.87 -14.13 -6.16
N ALA A 99 15.94 -15.45 -6.37
CA ALA A 99 15.99 -16.45 -5.31
C ALA A 99 17.27 -16.40 -4.46
N THR A 100 18.39 -15.87 -4.99
CA THR A 100 19.65 -15.73 -4.22
C THR A 100 19.49 -14.98 -2.90
N ARG A 101 18.51 -14.07 -2.83
CA ARG A 101 18.20 -13.20 -1.68
C ARG A 101 17.35 -13.90 -0.61
N PHE A 102 16.96 -15.14 -0.82
CA PHE A 102 16.04 -15.86 0.06
C PHE A 102 16.64 -17.18 0.54
N ILE A 103 16.09 -17.71 1.62
CA ILE A 103 16.26 -19.08 2.08
C ILE A 103 14.90 -19.65 2.46
N VAL A 104 14.78 -20.98 2.45
CA VAL A 104 13.60 -21.67 2.97
C VAL A 104 14.02 -22.48 4.20
N GLN A 105 13.26 -22.36 5.29
CA GLN A 105 13.40 -23.16 6.50
C GLN A 105 12.00 -23.61 6.90
N GLU A 106 11.79 -24.92 7.09
CA GLU A 106 10.48 -25.49 7.46
C GLU A 106 9.32 -25.02 6.55
N HIS A 107 9.55 -24.99 5.23
CA HIS A 107 8.61 -24.49 4.21
C HIS A 107 8.25 -22.99 4.31
N ILE A 108 8.93 -22.23 5.18
CA ILE A 108 8.77 -20.80 5.32
C ILE A 108 9.88 -20.09 4.55
N LEU A 109 9.49 -19.16 3.67
CA LEU A 109 10.41 -18.33 2.91
C LEU A 109 10.89 -17.17 3.76
N TYR A 110 12.21 -17.02 3.89
CA TYR A 110 12.86 -15.91 4.57
C TYR A 110 13.72 -15.10 3.61
N LYS A 111 13.75 -13.78 3.79
CA LYS A 111 14.65 -12.88 3.07
C LYS A 111 15.95 -12.72 3.85
N LYS A 112 17.07 -12.96 3.19
CA LYS A 112 18.41 -12.68 3.70
C LYS A 112 18.55 -11.16 3.88
N SER A 113 18.73 -10.73 5.11
CA SER A 113 19.02 -9.34 5.42
C SER A 113 20.55 -9.15 5.55
N TYR A 114 21.04 -7.93 5.34
CA TYR A 114 22.48 -7.63 5.46
C TYR A 114 22.91 -7.33 6.90
N THR A 115 21.98 -6.94 7.77
CA THR A 115 22.26 -6.37 9.11
C THR A 115 21.33 -6.85 10.23
N HIS A 116 20.36 -7.70 9.93
CA HIS A 116 19.28 -8.14 10.84
C HIS A 116 19.07 -9.67 10.76
N PRO A 117 18.35 -10.27 11.73
CA PRO A 117 17.86 -11.64 11.58
C PRO A 117 17.03 -11.82 10.30
N LEU A 118 16.85 -13.06 9.89
CA LEU A 118 16.07 -13.45 8.71
C LEU A 118 14.65 -12.88 8.80
N LEU A 119 14.18 -12.22 7.73
CA LEU A 119 12.84 -11.64 7.69
C LEU A 119 11.86 -12.61 7.05
N GLN A 120 10.79 -12.97 7.75
CA GLN A 120 9.77 -13.87 7.22
C GLN A 120 9.04 -13.20 6.05
N CYS A 121 8.84 -13.95 4.96
CA CYS A 121 8.09 -13.49 3.80
C CYS A 121 6.62 -13.90 3.92
N LEU A 122 5.75 -12.91 3.95
CA LEU A 122 4.31 -13.09 4.07
C LEU A 122 3.65 -13.32 2.71
N SER A 123 2.53 -14.05 2.72
CA SER A 123 1.65 -14.14 1.55
C SER A 123 1.09 -12.76 1.20
N THR A 124 0.70 -12.56 -0.06
CA THR A 124 0.08 -11.31 -0.51
C THR A 124 -1.10 -10.92 0.38
N GLU A 125 -1.96 -11.87 0.73
CA GLU A 125 -3.14 -11.67 1.57
C GLU A 125 -2.77 -11.19 2.99
N LYS A 126 -1.85 -11.89 3.68
CA LYS A 126 -1.39 -11.47 5.02
C LYS A 126 -0.69 -10.12 4.98
N GLY A 127 0.09 -9.86 3.93
CA GLY A 127 0.75 -8.58 3.74
C GLY A 127 -0.24 -7.43 3.54
N ILE A 128 -1.33 -7.64 2.78
CA ILE A 128 -2.40 -6.66 2.63
C ILE A 128 -3.07 -6.40 3.98
N HIS A 129 -3.43 -7.46 4.72
CA HIS A 129 -4.09 -7.31 6.02
C HIS A 129 -3.26 -6.49 7.02
N ILE A 130 -1.97 -6.77 7.16
CA ILE A 130 -1.07 -6.00 8.03
C ILE A 130 -0.94 -4.55 7.57
N LEU A 131 -0.90 -4.31 6.25
CA LEU A 131 -0.84 -2.95 5.72
C LEU A 131 -2.16 -2.20 6.00
N GLU A 132 -3.31 -2.85 5.89
CA GLU A 132 -4.61 -2.29 6.26
C GLU A 132 -4.68 -1.94 7.75
N GLU A 133 -4.16 -2.81 8.62
CA GLU A 133 -4.09 -2.56 10.06
C GLU A 133 -3.17 -1.38 10.39
N ILE A 134 -1.97 -1.33 9.80
CA ILE A 134 -1.03 -0.22 9.99
C ILE A 134 -1.63 1.09 9.47
N HIS A 135 -2.35 1.04 8.35
CA HIS A 135 -3.01 2.20 7.74
C HIS A 135 -4.23 2.66 8.54
N SER A 136 -5.00 1.73 9.13
CA SER A 136 -6.21 2.03 9.90
C SER A 136 -5.91 2.35 11.37
N GLY A 137 -4.73 1.98 11.88
CA GLY A 137 -4.29 2.28 13.24
C GLY A 137 -3.73 3.71 13.41
N CYS A 138 -3.17 4.01 14.59
CA CYS A 138 -2.62 5.33 14.97
C CYS A 138 -1.48 5.86 14.06
N CYS A 139 -1.04 5.11 13.05
CA CYS A 139 -0.01 5.53 12.08
C CYS A 139 -0.57 5.77 10.67
N GLY A 140 -1.89 5.77 10.51
CA GLY A 140 -2.58 6.11 9.25
C GLY A 140 -2.35 7.56 8.81
N ALA A 141 -2.10 8.47 9.75
CA ALA A 141 -1.81 9.86 9.44
C ALA A 141 -0.31 10.03 9.09
N HIS A 142 -0.03 10.10 7.78
CA HIS A 142 1.23 10.62 7.22
C HIS A 142 2.52 9.84 7.45
N ALA A 143 2.48 8.61 7.97
CA ALA A 143 3.66 7.76 8.03
C ALA A 143 4.18 7.48 6.60
N GLY A 144 5.30 8.11 6.22
CA GLY A 144 5.94 7.83 4.93
C GLY A 144 6.25 6.34 4.78
N LYS A 145 6.37 5.85 3.55
CA LYS A 145 6.59 4.43 3.20
C LYS A 145 7.64 3.71 4.08
N ARG A 146 8.66 4.45 4.52
CA ARG A 146 9.73 3.95 5.40
C ARG A 146 9.28 3.66 6.84
N ILE A 147 8.43 4.50 7.42
CA ILE A 147 7.89 4.30 8.78
C ILE A 147 6.91 3.13 8.78
N MET A 148 6.06 3.03 7.75
CA MET A 148 5.14 1.89 7.59
C MET A 148 5.92 0.57 7.45
N ALA A 149 6.97 0.54 6.62
CA ALA A 149 7.83 -0.63 6.47
C ALA A 149 8.47 -1.05 7.81
N ASN A 150 8.98 -0.09 8.60
CA ASN A 150 9.58 -0.37 9.89
C ASN A 150 8.59 -0.95 10.92
N LYS A 151 7.32 -0.51 10.90
CA LYS A 151 6.29 -1.09 11.77
C LYS A 151 5.90 -2.50 11.36
N ALA A 152 5.80 -2.76 10.05
CA ALA A 152 5.57 -4.10 9.53
C ALA A 152 6.68 -5.09 9.92
N PHE A 153 7.94 -4.63 10.05
CA PHE A 153 9.04 -5.47 10.52
C PHE A 153 9.04 -5.74 12.03
N GLY A 154 8.32 -4.94 12.85
CA GLY A 154 8.33 -5.06 14.32
C GLY A 154 7.16 -5.86 14.92
N GLN A 155 6.08 -6.05 14.15
CA GLN A 155 4.85 -6.72 14.63
C GLN A 155 4.99 -8.26 14.73
N ASP A 156 6.02 -8.86 14.15
CA ASP A 156 6.30 -10.32 14.20
C ASP A 156 6.80 -10.84 15.58
N THR A 157 6.77 -10.02 16.64
CA THR A 157 7.28 -10.41 17.98
C THR A 157 6.20 -10.59 19.04
N SER A 158 4.92 -10.52 18.68
CA SER A 158 3.80 -10.65 19.62
C SER A 158 2.86 -11.77 19.21
N ASP A 159 3.37 -12.99 19.13
CA ASP A 159 2.56 -14.21 19.34
C ASP A 159 3.47 -15.45 19.30
N GLN A 160 4.04 -15.80 20.45
CA GLN A 160 4.27 -17.20 20.81
C GLN A 160 3.96 -17.37 22.32
N PRO A 161 3.37 -18.52 22.70
CA PRO A 161 2.65 -18.73 23.97
C PRO A 161 3.53 -18.72 25.23
#